data_AF-A0A7R9ZSB8-F1
#
_entry.id   AF-A0A7R9ZSB8-F1
#
_cell.length_a   1.000
_cell.length_b   1.000
_cell.length_c   1.000
_cell.angle_alpha   90.00
_cell.angle_beta   90.00
_cell.angle_gamma   90.00
#
_symmetry.space_group_name_H-M   'P 1'
#
loop_
_entity.id
_entity.type
_entity.pdbx_description
1 polymer ?
#
loop_
_entity_poly.entity_id
_entity_poly.type
_entity_poly.pdbx_seq_one_letter_code
_entity_poly.pdbx_strand_id
1 'polypeptide(L)'
;KRGNRQQLVTNYCFGHPNSTVHLYPFGPTIHLVNHYNRPNARLRWADQSVEASSQETQTSLTTLPSLDQIRTRSAPKSMLLELVALRNIRKGEEITINYGRGWEDAWWRHVRRWESTHDPESSDGAFAHDHYVPASVIDDAAKTIRTEAEQKENPYESNVVITCFYRYGDRTESERQKAKEASLKSPSQSAIITYRWKMTRGIYDLKNLRPCSILKRKQGDTGRSAYAVRMFNRPNHDESHDDDRIPEDQLHIVTHIPRSAIRFMDKQYTTDQHLKQAFRHPIGLEDNLFPAEWMDLT
;
A
#
# COMPACT_ATOMS: atom_id res chain seq x y z
N LYS A 1 -2.29 10.13 22.88
CA LYS A 1 -2.49 11.15 21.81
C LYS A 1 -2.64 10.40 20.49
N ARG A 2 -3.86 10.24 19.97
CA ARG A 2 -4.09 9.69 18.62
C ARG A 2 -3.57 10.75 17.64
N GLY A 3 -2.40 10.54 17.06
CA GLY A 3 -1.85 11.42 16.04
C GLY A 3 -2.87 11.63 14.93
N ASN A 4 -2.96 12.87 14.43
CA ASN A 4 -3.75 13.23 13.26
C ASN A 4 -3.63 12.12 12.20
N ARG A 5 -4.70 11.33 12.05
CA ARG A 5 -4.82 10.37 10.94
C ARG A 5 -5.07 11.21 9.70
N GLN A 6 -3.99 11.72 9.10
CA GLN A 6 -4.07 12.39 7.82
C GLN A 6 -4.69 11.40 6.83
N GLN A 7 -5.77 11.81 6.16
CA GLN A 7 -6.36 11.03 5.07
C GLN A 7 -5.31 10.86 3.98
N LEU A 8 -4.85 9.63 3.79
CA LEU A 8 -3.78 9.32 2.83
C LEU A 8 -4.27 9.41 1.39
N VAL A 9 -5.57 9.19 1.15
CA VAL A 9 -6.16 9.09 -0.19
C VAL A 9 -6.97 10.35 -0.50
N THR A 10 -6.26 11.45 -0.78
CA THR A 10 -6.85 12.67 -1.36
C THR A 10 -6.48 12.82 -2.83
N ASN A 11 -5.30 12.34 -3.21
CA ASN A 11 -4.89 12.24 -4.60
C ASN A 11 -5.87 11.31 -5.33
N TYR A 12 -6.37 11.76 -6.48
CA TYR A 12 -7.39 11.06 -7.29
C TYR A 12 -8.79 10.96 -6.69
N CYS A 13 -9.07 11.67 -5.58
CA CYS A 13 -10.43 12.03 -5.23
C CYS A 13 -10.82 13.29 -5.98
N PHE A 14 -12.10 13.42 -6.33
CA PHE A 14 -12.65 14.65 -6.88
C PHE A 14 -13.24 15.50 -5.75
N GLY A 15 -13.07 16.82 -5.81
CA GLY A 15 -13.58 17.73 -4.80
C GLY A 15 -13.80 19.13 -5.36
N HIS A 16 -14.23 20.03 -4.48
CA HIS A 16 -14.44 21.43 -4.82
C HIS A 16 -13.82 22.33 -3.73
N PRO A 17 -13.18 23.46 -4.07
CA PRO A 17 -12.57 24.35 -3.08
C PRO A 17 -13.55 24.87 -2.01
N ASN A 18 -14.82 24.99 -2.38
CA ASN A 18 -15.90 25.46 -1.50
C ASN A 18 -16.70 24.28 -0.91
N SER A 19 -16.13 23.10 -0.76
CA SER A 19 -16.81 21.93 -0.21
C SER A 19 -15.86 21.03 0.58
N THR A 20 -16.35 20.52 1.70
CA THR A 20 -15.74 19.45 2.50
C THR A 20 -15.99 18.06 1.90
N VAL A 21 -16.88 17.95 0.90
CA VAL A 21 -17.25 16.69 0.26
C VAL A 21 -16.20 16.29 -0.77
N HIS A 22 -15.74 15.05 -0.64
CA HIS A 22 -14.82 14.41 -1.59
C HIS A 22 -15.51 13.20 -2.21
N LEU A 23 -15.39 13.07 -3.54
CA LEU A 23 -15.91 11.94 -4.30
C LEU A 23 -14.74 11.01 -4.64
N TYR A 24 -14.73 9.83 -4.03
CA TYR A 24 -13.78 8.78 -4.39
C TYR A 24 -14.36 7.96 -5.56
N PRO A 25 -13.74 7.99 -6.75
CA PRO A 25 -14.28 7.28 -7.89
C PRO A 25 -14.03 5.76 -7.75
N PHE A 26 -15.06 4.96 -8.03
CA PHE A 26 -15.00 3.49 -7.98
C PHE A 26 -14.91 2.83 -9.37
N GLY A 27 -14.47 3.60 -10.38
CA GLY A 27 -14.35 3.12 -11.75
C GLY A 27 -12.99 2.48 -12.05
N PRO A 28 -12.93 1.41 -12.87
CA PRO A 28 -11.65 0.95 -13.39
C PRO A 28 -11.00 2.06 -14.22
N THR A 29 -9.68 2.13 -14.23
CA THR A 29 -8.84 3.00 -15.09
C THR A 29 -8.89 4.52 -14.86
N ILE A 30 -9.90 5.08 -14.17
CA ILE A 30 -9.97 6.54 -13.96
C ILE A 30 -8.76 7.10 -13.21
N HIS A 31 -8.20 6.33 -12.28
CA HIS A 31 -6.98 6.67 -11.55
C HIS A 31 -5.71 6.69 -12.41
N LEU A 32 -5.79 6.28 -13.68
CA LEU A 32 -4.70 6.32 -14.66
C LEU A 32 -4.78 7.54 -15.59
N VAL A 33 -5.87 8.32 -15.53
CA VAL A 33 -6.09 9.46 -16.42
C VAL A 33 -5.39 10.68 -15.85
N ASN A 34 -4.30 11.12 -16.49
CA ASN A 34 -3.45 12.18 -15.99
C ASN A 34 -4.00 13.59 -16.25
N HIS A 35 -3.43 14.55 -15.52
CA HIS A 35 -3.64 15.96 -15.74
C HIS A 35 -2.98 16.46 -17.03
N TYR A 36 -3.70 17.28 -17.81
CA TYR A 36 -3.09 18.18 -18.77
C TYR A 36 -3.91 19.47 -18.90
N ASN A 37 -3.23 20.61 -19.16
CA ASN A 37 -3.89 21.91 -19.32
C ASN A 37 -4.55 22.11 -20.70
N ARG A 38 -4.28 21.22 -21.66
CA ARG A 38 -4.97 21.13 -22.96
C ARG A 38 -5.56 19.73 -23.15
N PRO A 39 -6.51 19.33 -22.29
CA PRO A 39 -6.96 17.95 -22.22
C PRO A 39 -7.68 17.53 -23.51
N ASN A 40 -7.73 16.23 -23.75
CA ASN A 40 -8.50 15.63 -24.85
C ASN A 40 -9.77 14.91 -24.37
N ALA A 41 -10.01 14.86 -23.07
CA ALA A 41 -11.23 14.37 -22.45
C ALA A 41 -11.68 15.29 -21.30
N ARG A 42 -12.92 15.12 -20.85
CA ARG A 42 -13.47 15.78 -19.65
C ARG A 42 -14.42 14.85 -18.92
N LEU A 43 -14.72 15.21 -17.68
CA LEU A 43 -15.78 14.57 -16.91
C LEU A 43 -17.14 15.22 -17.19
N ARG A 44 -18.20 14.43 -17.10
CA ARG A 44 -19.58 14.90 -17.03
C ARG A 44 -20.42 13.93 -16.22
N TRP A 45 -21.53 14.37 -15.66
CA TRP A 45 -22.54 13.45 -15.15
C TRP A 45 -23.18 12.68 -16.30
N ALA A 46 -23.42 11.38 -16.08
CA ALA A 46 -24.13 10.55 -17.05
C ALA A 46 -25.55 11.07 -17.25
N ASP A 47 -26.00 11.05 -18.51
CA ASP A 47 -27.40 11.26 -18.85
C ASP A 47 -28.11 9.90 -18.83
N GLN A 48 -29.32 9.81 -18.27
CA GLN A 48 -30.02 8.55 -17.98
C GLN A 48 -30.44 7.73 -19.21
N SER A 49 -30.03 8.11 -20.41
CA SER A 49 -30.45 7.47 -21.66
C SER A 49 -29.82 6.10 -21.94
N VAL A 50 -28.89 5.60 -21.13
CA VAL A 50 -28.16 4.34 -21.40
C VAL A 50 -28.83 3.09 -20.79
N GLU A 51 -29.80 3.21 -19.88
CA GLU A 51 -30.55 2.05 -19.34
C GLU A 51 -32.06 2.30 -19.23
N ALA A 52 -32.71 2.54 -20.37
CA ALA A 52 -34.17 2.49 -20.47
C ALA A 52 -34.65 1.03 -20.61
N SER A 53 -34.61 0.23 -19.53
CA SER A 53 -35.30 -1.07 -19.51
C SER A 53 -36.00 -1.43 -18.20
N SER A 54 -36.12 -0.52 -17.23
CA SER A 54 -36.99 -0.77 -16.07
C SER A 54 -37.80 0.47 -15.71
N GLN A 55 -39.12 0.33 -15.76
CA GLN A 55 -40.18 1.33 -15.52
C GLN A 55 -40.27 1.85 -14.07
N GLU A 56 -39.17 2.05 -13.36
CA GLU A 56 -39.22 2.57 -11.98
C GLU A 56 -38.38 3.85 -11.82
N THR A 57 -39.12 4.95 -11.64
CA THR A 57 -38.72 6.24 -11.07
C THR A 57 -37.54 6.96 -11.73
N GLN A 58 -37.88 7.78 -12.73
CA GLN A 58 -37.09 8.89 -13.26
C GLN A 58 -36.78 9.94 -12.17
N THR A 59 -35.77 9.70 -11.34
CA THR A 59 -35.08 10.80 -10.65
C THR A 59 -33.91 11.21 -11.52
N SER A 60 -34.05 12.29 -12.28
CA SER A 60 -32.96 12.85 -13.09
C SER A 60 -31.70 13.02 -12.25
N LEU A 61 -30.55 12.55 -12.74
CA LEU A 61 -29.24 12.85 -12.15
C LEU A 61 -28.89 14.35 -12.16
N THR A 62 -29.74 15.19 -12.75
CA THR A 62 -29.67 16.65 -12.63
C THR A 62 -30.10 17.15 -11.24
N THR A 63 -30.79 16.33 -10.45
CA THR A 63 -31.14 16.61 -9.06
C THR A 63 -30.35 15.68 -8.16
N LEU A 64 -29.05 15.96 -8.04
CA LEU A 64 -28.18 15.20 -7.15
C LEU A 64 -28.72 15.32 -5.71
N PRO A 65 -28.79 14.22 -4.94
CA PRO A 65 -29.40 14.24 -3.62
C PRO A 65 -28.61 15.16 -2.69
N SER A 66 -29.30 15.81 -1.76
CA SER A 66 -28.62 16.56 -0.70
C SER A 66 -27.75 15.63 0.16
N LEU A 67 -26.78 16.18 0.88
CA LEU A 67 -25.90 15.39 1.74
C LEU A 67 -26.68 14.60 2.81
N ASP A 68 -27.76 15.16 3.34
CA ASP A 68 -28.63 14.47 4.30
C ASP A 68 -29.35 13.28 3.68
N GLN A 69 -29.76 13.39 2.41
CA GLN A 69 -30.37 12.28 1.67
C GLN A 69 -29.35 11.16 1.37
N ILE A 70 -28.09 11.51 1.08
CA ILE A 70 -27.01 10.54 0.89
C ILE A 70 -26.73 9.78 2.19
N ARG A 71 -26.77 10.46 3.34
CA ARG A 71 -26.46 9.86 4.65
C ARG A 71 -27.57 8.95 5.19
N THR A 72 -28.82 9.23 4.88
CA THR A 72 -29.99 8.60 5.51
C THR A 72 -30.67 7.51 4.68
N ARG A 73 -30.38 7.40 3.38
CA ARG A 73 -30.93 6.37 2.48
C ARG A 73 -29.93 5.24 2.22
N SER A 74 -30.44 4.05 1.91
CA SER A 74 -29.75 3.12 1.02
C SER A 74 -29.44 3.90 -0.27
N ALA A 75 -28.16 4.11 -0.57
CA ALA A 75 -27.65 5.07 -1.55
C ALA A 75 -28.50 5.19 -2.85
N PRO A 76 -28.60 6.39 -3.46
CA PRO A 76 -29.27 6.55 -4.75
C PRO A 76 -28.79 5.49 -5.75
N LYS A 77 -29.70 4.99 -6.60
CA LYS A 77 -29.36 4.10 -7.74
C LYS A 77 -28.37 4.85 -8.64
N SER A 78 -27.08 4.63 -8.39
CA SER A 78 -25.87 5.07 -9.11
C SER A 78 -25.72 6.56 -9.44
N MET A 79 -24.79 7.24 -8.76
CA MET A 79 -24.16 8.48 -9.27
C MET A 79 -23.01 8.08 -10.20
N LEU A 80 -23.08 8.48 -11.48
CA LEU A 80 -22.09 8.09 -12.49
C LEU A 80 -21.47 9.34 -13.16
N LEU A 81 -20.14 9.44 -13.07
CA LEU A 81 -19.35 10.37 -13.86
C LEU A 81 -18.78 9.64 -15.08
N GLU A 82 -18.99 10.21 -16.25
CA GLU A 82 -18.47 9.73 -17.53
C GLU A 82 -17.22 10.50 -17.94
N LEU A 83 -16.25 9.78 -18.49
CA LEU A 83 -15.11 10.37 -19.18
C LEU A 83 -15.42 10.46 -20.67
N VAL A 84 -15.53 11.67 -21.20
CA VAL A 84 -15.95 11.92 -22.58
C VAL A 84 -14.88 12.66 -23.35
N ALA A 85 -14.60 12.20 -24.56
CA ALA A 85 -13.63 12.83 -25.45
C ALA A 85 -14.11 14.22 -25.91
N LEU A 86 -13.20 15.18 -25.92
CA LEU A 86 -13.43 16.55 -26.41
C LEU A 86 -13.22 16.67 -27.93
N ARG A 87 -12.56 15.67 -28.51
CA ARG A 87 -12.23 15.56 -29.94
C ARG A 87 -11.91 14.11 -30.26
N ASN A 88 -11.67 13.80 -31.54
CA ASN A 88 -11.12 12.51 -31.93
C ASN A 88 -9.75 12.29 -31.28
N ILE A 89 -9.56 11.11 -30.68
CA ILE A 89 -8.33 10.68 -30.01
C ILE A 89 -7.70 9.57 -30.86
N ARG A 90 -6.41 9.70 -31.20
CA ARG A 90 -5.71 8.72 -32.06
C ARG A 90 -5.30 7.49 -31.26
N LYS A 91 -5.12 6.35 -31.94
CA LYS A 91 -4.53 5.15 -31.32
C LYS A 91 -3.14 5.48 -30.76
N GLY A 92 -2.92 5.13 -29.50
CA GLY A 92 -1.66 5.39 -28.78
C GLY A 92 -1.54 6.80 -28.18
N GLU A 93 -2.53 7.67 -28.38
CA GLU A 93 -2.59 8.96 -27.70
C GLU A 93 -3.04 8.79 -26.24
N GLU A 94 -2.35 9.45 -25.31
CA GLU A 94 -2.71 9.44 -23.89
C GLU A 94 -4.02 10.21 -23.66
N ILE A 95 -4.91 9.65 -22.84
CA ILE A 95 -6.15 10.31 -22.43
C ILE A 95 -5.84 11.19 -21.21
N THR A 96 -6.16 12.49 -21.30
CA THR A 96 -5.89 13.47 -20.25
C THR A 96 -7.10 14.33 -19.95
N ILE A 97 -7.24 14.77 -18.70
CA ILE A 97 -8.26 15.71 -18.23
C ILE A 97 -7.63 16.91 -17.54
N ASN A 98 -8.37 18.00 -17.41
CA ASN A 98 -7.94 19.12 -16.58
C ASN A 98 -8.29 18.83 -15.11
N TYR A 99 -7.31 18.91 -14.21
CA TYR A 99 -7.52 18.70 -12.77
C TYR A 99 -7.94 19.99 -12.03
N GLY A 100 -8.06 21.10 -12.77
CA GLY A 100 -8.42 22.40 -12.25
C GLY A 100 -7.20 23.21 -11.79
N ARG A 101 -7.35 24.53 -11.84
CA ARG A 101 -6.29 25.49 -11.48
C ARG A 101 -5.83 25.35 -10.03
N GLY A 102 -6.76 25.06 -9.10
CA GLY A 102 -6.43 24.88 -7.69
C GLY A 102 -5.44 23.73 -7.46
N TRP A 103 -5.64 22.61 -8.18
CA TRP A 103 -4.71 21.49 -8.14
C TRP A 103 -3.35 21.86 -8.75
N GLU A 104 -3.33 22.53 -9.90
CA GLU A 104 -2.09 22.94 -10.58
C GLU A 104 -1.26 23.91 -9.72
N ASP A 105 -1.90 24.92 -9.13
CA ASP A 105 -1.26 25.88 -8.21
C ASP A 105 -0.69 25.17 -6.97
N ALA A 106 -1.43 24.19 -6.42
CA ALA A 106 -0.97 23.39 -5.30
C ALA A 106 0.20 22.48 -5.69
N TRP A 107 0.17 21.85 -6.86
CA TRP A 107 1.24 21.02 -7.38
C TRP A 107 2.51 21.83 -7.58
N TRP A 108 2.45 22.97 -8.26
CA TRP A 108 3.63 23.82 -8.45
C TRP A 108 4.19 24.36 -7.14
N ARG A 109 3.31 24.69 -6.18
CA ARG A 109 3.74 25.10 -4.84
C ARG A 109 4.44 23.95 -4.11
N HIS A 110 3.93 22.74 -4.24
CA HIS A 110 4.54 21.54 -3.69
C HIS A 110 5.90 21.29 -4.32
N VAL A 111 6.01 21.25 -5.65
CA VAL A 111 7.29 21.05 -6.37
C VAL A 111 8.34 22.09 -5.98
N ARG A 112 7.98 23.38 -5.89
CA ARG A 112 8.91 24.43 -5.48
C ARG A 112 9.42 24.30 -4.04
N ARG A 113 8.61 23.71 -3.16
CA ARG A 113 8.93 23.50 -1.73
C ARG A 113 9.38 22.08 -1.44
N TRP A 114 9.42 21.22 -2.46
CA TRP A 114 9.87 19.86 -2.33
C TRP A 114 11.38 19.91 -2.18
N GLU A 115 11.80 20.06 -0.93
CA GLU A 115 13.16 19.78 -0.51
C GLU A 115 13.35 18.29 -0.75
N SER A 116 14.12 17.94 -1.79
CA SER A 116 14.61 16.58 -1.89
C SER A 116 15.31 16.29 -0.59
N THR A 117 14.95 15.21 0.10
CA THR A 117 15.60 14.72 1.33
C THR A 117 17.05 14.24 1.07
N HIS A 118 17.70 14.84 0.07
CA HIS A 118 19.01 14.57 -0.49
C HIS A 118 19.93 15.79 -0.32
N ASP A 119 19.75 16.60 0.72
CA ASP A 119 20.84 17.49 1.12
C ASP A 119 21.72 16.75 2.16
N PRO A 120 22.83 16.12 1.72
CA PRO A 120 23.77 15.48 2.64
C PRO A 120 24.49 16.47 3.56
N GLU A 121 24.35 17.79 3.33
CA GLU A 121 25.00 18.83 4.13
C GLU A 121 24.05 19.55 5.11
N SER A 122 22.76 19.22 5.16
CA SER A 122 21.85 19.79 6.17
C SER A 122 22.16 19.17 7.54
N SER A 123 23.16 19.73 8.22
CA SER A 123 23.70 19.37 9.53
C SER A 123 22.74 19.57 10.70
N ASP A 124 21.50 20.00 10.45
CA ASP A 124 20.48 20.15 11.48
C ASP A 124 19.70 18.84 11.62
N GLY A 125 20.23 17.97 12.48
CA GLY A 125 19.76 16.59 12.77
C GLY A 125 18.34 16.44 13.33
N ALA A 126 17.40 17.35 13.02
CA ALA A 126 16.00 17.29 13.42
C ALA A 126 15.05 16.74 12.33
N PHE A 127 15.49 16.65 11.07
CA PHE A 127 14.65 16.20 9.94
C PHE A 127 15.14 14.92 9.22
N ALA A 128 16.15 14.23 9.76
CA ALA A 128 16.69 12.98 9.23
C ALA A 128 15.73 11.77 9.23
N HIS A 129 14.42 11.99 9.45
CA HIS A 129 13.40 10.95 9.59
C HIS A 129 12.55 10.68 8.34
N ASP A 130 12.74 11.41 7.24
CA ASP A 130 11.85 11.32 6.06
C ASP A 130 12.58 10.80 4.78
N HIS A 131 13.67 10.06 4.93
CA HIS A 131 14.27 9.34 3.79
C HIS A 131 13.56 7.99 3.59
N TYR A 132 12.60 7.97 2.66
CA TYR A 132 11.98 6.73 2.19
C TYR A 132 12.83 6.10 1.09
N VAL A 133 13.20 4.84 1.27
CA VAL A 133 13.79 4.01 0.21
C VAL A 133 12.83 2.88 -0.11
N PRO A 134 12.29 2.78 -1.33
CA PRO A 134 11.39 1.70 -1.69
C PRO A 134 12.06 0.34 -1.46
N ALA A 135 11.37 -0.57 -0.78
CA ALA A 135 11.90 -1.90 -0.51
C ALA A 135 12.34 -2.68 -1.77
N SER A 136 11.69 -2.42 -2.92
CA SER A 136 12.08 -3.00 -4.22
C SER A 136 13.49 -2.61 -4.66
N VAL A 137 13.88 -1.35 -4.44
CA VAL A 137 15.23 -0.85 -4.77
C VAL A 137 16.29 -1.59 -3.97
N ILE A 138 16.02 -1.84 -2.68
CA ILE A 138 16.93 -2.61 -1.82
C ILE A 138 16.96 -4.07 -2.25
N ASP A 139 15.82 -4.68 -2.59
CA ASP A 139 15.78 -6.08 -3.02
C ASP A 139 16.58 -6.32 -4.31
N ASP A 140 16.50 -5.38 -5.26
CA ASP A 140 17.26 -5.41 -6.51
C ASP A 140 18.77 -5.20 -6.29
N ALA A 141 19.14 -4.27 -5.41
CA ALA A 141 20.54 -3.94 -5.12
C ALA A 141 21.23 -4.98 -4.21
N ALA A 142 20.52 -5.53 -3.23
CA ALA A 142 21.07 -6.39 -2.19
C ALA A 142 21.23 -7.84 -2.67
N LYS A 143 22.37 -8.13 -3.33
CA LYS A 143 22.76 -9.51 -3.69
C LYS A 143 22.91 -10.41 -2.47
N THR A 144 23.39 -9.84 -1.36
CA THR A 144 23.62 -10.54 -0.10
C THR A 144 22.86 -9.84 1.03
N ILE A 145 22.07 -10.60 1.79
CA ILE A 145 21.35 -10.05 2.94
C ILE A 145 22.24 -10.01 4.18
N ARG A 146 22.26 -8.87 4.87
CA ARG A 146 23.00 -8.64 6.11
C ARG A 146 22.36 -9.40 7.28
N THR A 147 23.21 -10.04 8.08
CA THR A 147 22.84 -10.69 9.35
C THR A 147 22.46 -9.66 10.41
N GLU A 148 21.80 -10.09 11.49
CA GLU A 148 21.47 -9.21 12.62
C GLU A 148 22.72 -8.55 13.22
N ALA A 149 23.85 -9.26 13.26
CA ALA A 149 25.11 -8.68 13.73
C ALA A 149 25.61 -7.57 12.79
N GLU A 150 25.62 -7.82 11.47
CA GLU A 150 26.02 -6.83 10.46
C GLU A 150 25.08 -5.60 10.46
N GLN A 151 23.78 -5.80 10.73
CA GLN A 151 22.79 -4.72 10.80
C GLN A 151 22.94 -3.81 12.02
N LYS A 152 23.68 -4.22 13.07
CA LYS A 152 23.99 -3.30 14.19
C LYS A 152 24.95 -2.21 13.78
N GLU A 153 25.88 -2.52 12.88
CA GLU A 153 26.88 -1.58 12.36
C GLU A 153 26.40 -0.89 11.09
N ASN A 154 25.67 -1.62 10.23
CA ASN A 154 25.15 -1.14 8.95
C ASN A 154 23.67 -1.56 8.78
N PRO A 155 22.73 -0.87 9.48
CA PRO A 155 21.31 -1.18 9.40
C PRO A 155 20.76 -0.92 7.99
N TYR A 156 19.70 -1.64 7.63
CA TYR A 156 18.87 -1.22 6.52
C TYR A 156 18.03 0.00 6.93
N GLU A 157 17.45 0.65 5.94
CA GLU A 157 16.59 1.81 6.09
C GLU A 157 15.43 1.50 7.03
N SER A 158 15.07 2.48 7.85
CA SER A 158 14.11 2.28 8.93
C SER A 158 12.71 1.96 8.43
N ASN A 159 12.38 2.29 7.17
CA ASN A 159 11.12 2.00 6.51
C ASN A 159 11.02 0.58 5.95
N VAL A 160 12.10 -0.22 5.97
CA VAL A 160 12.06 -1.58 5.39
C VAL A 160 12.18 -2.68 6.44
N VAL A 161 11.60 -3.83 6.12
CA VAL A 161 11.66 -5.05 6.92
C VAL A 161 12.04 -6.24 6.03
N ILE A 162 12.85 -7.14 6.58
CA ILE A 162 13.22 -8.38 5.91
C ILE A 162 12.08 -9.39 6.12
N THR A 163 11.68 -10.01 5.03
CA THR A 163 10.62 -11.02 5.02
C THR A 163 11.08 -12.27 4.28
N CYS A 164 10.50 -13.40 4.65
CA CYS A 164 10.86 -14.70 4.13
C CYS A 164 9.60 -15.48 3.72
N PHE A 165 9.65 -16.16 2.58
CA PHE A 165 8.60 -17.08 2.16
C PHE A 165 8.68 -18.37 2.96
N TYR A 166 7.70 -18.60 3.83
CA TYR A 166 7.65 -19.73 4.73
C TYR A 166 6.23 -20.09 5.15
N ARG A 167 5.90 -21.38 5.07
CA ARG A 167 4.67 -21.96 5.60
C ARG A 167 4.97 -22.80 6.83
N TYR A 168 4.38 -22.43 7.96
CA TYR A 168 4.52 -23.16 9.20
C TYR A 168 3.72 -24.48 9.16
N GLY A 169 2.61 -24.50 8.42
CA GLY A 169 1.79 -25.69 8.20
C GLY A 169 2.47 -26.83 7.42
N ASP A 170 3.50 -26.55 6.59
CA ASP A 170 4.19 -27.53 5.74
C ASP A 170 5.07 -28.53 6.51
N ARG A 171 5.09 -28.45 7.83
CA ARG A 171 5.85 -29.37 8.70
C ARG A 171 5.23 -30.76 8.72
N THR A 172 6.08 -31.78 8.66
CA THR A 172 5.68 -33.18 8.81
C THR A 172 5.18 -33.47 10.22
N GLU A 173 4.45 -34.57 10.40
CA GLU A 173 3.97 -34.96 11.73
C GLU A 173 5.13 -35.21 12.71
N SER A 174 6.22 -35.81 12.24
CA SER A 174 7.44 -35.99 13.05
C SER A 174 8.06 -34.64 13.46
N GLU A 175 8.05 -33.65 12.57
CA GLU A 175 8.53 -32.30 12.85
C GLU A 175 7.64 -31.56 13.87
N ARG A 176 6.33 -31.78 13.83
CA ARG A 176 5.37 -31.24 14.80
C ARG A 176 5.52 -31.89 16.17
N GLN A 177 5.66 -33.21 16.22
CA GLN A 177 5.84 -33.95 17.47
C GLN A 177 7.14 -33.55 18.20
N LYS A 178 8.25 -33.43 17.46
CA LYS A 178 9.52 -32.96 18.03
C LYS A 178 9.42 -31.56 18.64
N ALA A 179 8.65 -30.66 18.01
CA ALA A 179 8.42 -29.32 18.57
C ALA A 179 7.59 -29.36 19.85
N LYS A 180 6.53 -30.18 19.90
CA LYS A 180 5.72 -30.36 21.12
C LYS A 180 6.59 -30.88 22.28
N GLU A 181 7.43 -31.87 22.03
CA GLU A 181 8.35 -32.41 23.04
C GLU A 181 9.39 -31.41 23.51
N ALA A 182 9.91 -30.56 22.61
CA ALA A 182 10.85 -29.50 22.97
C ALA A 182 10.19 -28.40 23.83
N SER A 183 8.97 -27.97 23.48
CA SER A 183 8.18 -27.02 24.29
C SER A 183 7.91 -27.57 25.70
N LEU A 184 7.57 -28.86 25.83
CA LEU A 184 7.31 -29.49 27.14
C LEU A 184 8.56 -29.55 28.04
N LYS A 185 9.76 -29.67 27.46
CA LYS A 185 11.03 -29.75 28.21
C LYS A 185 11.56 -28.39 28.67
N SER A 186 11.03 -27.29 28.15
CA SER A 186 11.46 -25.94 28.54
C SER A 186 10.26 -25.00 28.70
N PRO A 187 9.43 -25.18 29.75
CA PRO A 187 8.24 -24.36 29.95
C PRO A 187 8.55 -22.89 30.28
N SER A 188 9.75 -22.61 30.81
CA SER A 188 10.18 -21.28 31.28
C SER A 188 11.05 -20.50 30.29
N GLN A 189 11.47 -21.11 29.19
CA GLN A 189 12.31 -20.49 28.15
C GLN A 189 11.78 -20.86 26.78
N SER A 190 11.74 -19.91 25.83
CA SER A 190 11.24 -20.19 24.49
C SER A 190 11.98 -21.36 23.85
N ALA A 191 11.28 -22.45 23.55
CA ALA A 191 11.88 -23.65 22.98
C ALA A 191 12.46 -23.32 21.60
N ILE A 192 13.75 -23.61 21.41
CA ILE A 192 14.42 -23.37 20.13
C ILE A 192 14.08 -24.51 19.19
N ILE A 193 13.27 -24.23 18.18
CA ILE A 193 12.89 -25.21 17.17
C ILE A 193 13.58 -24.87 15.86
N THR A 194 14.29 -25.83 15.29
CA THR A 194 15.01 -25.64 14.02
C THR A 194 14.43 -26.51 12.92
N TYR A 195 14.13 -25.89 11.79
CA TYR A 195 13.67 -26.58 10.59
C TYR A 195 14.53 -26.27 9.37
N ARG A 196 14.49 -27.16 8.39
CA ARG A 196 15.09 -26.92 7.07
C ARG A 196 14.00 -26.42 6.12
N TRP A 197 14.27 -25.33 5.42
CA TRP A 197 13.38 -24.80 4.40
C TRP A 197 13.19 -25.81 3.28
N LYS A 198 11.95 -25.95 2.79
CA LYS A 198 11.58 -26.87 1.73
C LYS A 198 10.87 -26.09 0.63
N MET A 199 11.27 -26.35 -0.61
CA MET A 199 10.56 -25.84 -1.79
C MET A 199 9.28 -26.65 -1.96
N THR A 200 8.13 -26.01 -1.80
CA THR A 200 6.81 -26.63 -1.96
C THR A 200 5.98 -25.83 -2.96
N ARG A 201 4.97 -26.45 -3.59
CA ARG A 201 4.12 -25.76 -4.57
C ARG A 201 3.40 -24.58 -3.90
N GLY A 202 3.45 -23.40 -4.53
CA GLY A 202 2.84 -22.18 -4.02
C GLY A 202 3.58 -21.51 -2.85
N ILE A 203 4.82 -21.94 -2.51
CA ILE A 203 5.56 -21.33 -1.39
C ILE A 203 5.82 -19.82 -1.61
N TYR A 204 5.95 -19.38 -2.86
CA TYR A 204 6.17 -17.99 -3.24
C TYR A 204 4.88 -17.13 -3.32
N ASP A 205 3.73 -17.65 -2.91
CA ASP A 205 2.51 -16.84 -2.78
C ASP A 205 2.72 -15.78 -1.69
N LEU A 206 2.28 -14.54 -1.93
CA LEU A 206 2.44 -13.40 -1.00
C LEU A 206 1.89 -13.69 0.40
N LYS A 207 0.86 -14.54 0.51
CA LYS A 207 0.31 -14.96 1.81
C LYS A 207 1.36 -15.66 2.69
N ASN A 208 2.35 -16.34 2.12
CA ASN A 208 3.38 -17.07 2.88
C ASN A 208 4.55 -16.17 3.29
N LEU A 209 4.52 -14.89 2.96
CA LEU A 209 5.56 -13.95 3.30
C LEU A 209 5.42 -13.54 4.77
N ARG A 210 6.51 -13.68 5.54
CA ARG A 210 6.53 -13.40 6.98
C ARG A 210 7.73 -12.56 7.36
N PRO A 211 7.63 -11.68 8.37
CA PRO A 211 8.80 -11.02 8.90
C PRO A 211 9.83 -12.05 9.39
N CYS A 212 11.11 -11.80 9.13
CA CYS A 212 12.19 -12.66 9.57
C CYS A 212 13.46 -11.86 9.87
N SER A 213 14.30 -12.41 10.75
CA SER A 213 15.63 -11.88 11.06
C SER A 213 16.70 -12.83 10.56
N ILE A 214 17.72 -12.32 9.88
CA ILE A 214 18.82 -13.14 9.38
C ILE A 214 19.84 -13.40 10.49
N LEU A 215 19.89 -14.63 10.99
CA LEU A 215 20.80 -15.01 12.07
C LEU A 215 22.19 -15.34 11.53
N LYS A 216 22.25 -16.16 10.48
CA LYS A 216 23.51 -16.63 9.89
C LYS A 216 23.38 -16.75 8.37
N ARG A 217 24.51 -16.56 7.70
CA ARG A 217 24.68 -16.76 6.25
C ARG A 217 25.76 -17.81 6.04
N LYS A 218 25.47 -18.85 5.26
CA LYS A 218 26.44 -19.85 4.80
C LYS A 218 26.60 -19.69 3.30
N GLN A 219 27.80 -19.31 2.85
CA GLN A 219 28.13 -19.35 1.43
C GLN A 219 28.40 -20.80 1.03
N GLY A 220 27.74 -21.26 -0.02
CA GLY A 220 28.07 -22.53 -0.67
C GLY A 220 29.12 -22.34 -1.75
N ASP A 221 29.79 -23.43 -2.11
CA ASP A 221 30.91 -23.45 -3.07
C ASP A 221 30.51 -22.97 -4.48
N THR A 222 29.21 -22.98 -4.80
CA THR A 222 28.64 -22.50 -6.07
C THR A 222 28.35 -20.99 -6.08
N GLY A 223 28.77 -20.26 -5.04
CA GLY A 223 28.43 -18.84 -4.83
C GLY A 223 26.99 -18.61 -4.33
N ARG A 224 26.17 -19.67 -4.24
CA ARG A 224 24.81 -19.58 -3.67
C ARG A 224 24.89 -19.51 -2.16
N SER A 225 24.30 -18.46 -1.59
CA SER A 225 24.17 -18.32 -0.14
C SER A 225 22.90 -19.01 0.36
N ALA A 226 23.03 -19.71 1.48
CA ALA A 226 21.92 -20.25 2.24
C ALA A 226 21.86 -19.55 3.61
N TYR A 227 20.66 -19.22 4.06
CA TYR A 227 20.45 -18.43 5.27
C TYR A 227 19.81 -19.27 6.37
N ALA A 228 20.18 -18.98 7.61
CA ALA A 228 19.43 -19.36 8.80
C ALA A 228 18.78 -18.10 9.37
N VAL A 229 17.46 -18.17 9.56
CA VAL A 229 16.66 -17.01 9.96
C VAL A 229 15.75 -17.37 11.12
N ARG A 230 15.46 -16.38 11.96
CA ARG A 230 14.36 -16.43 12.93
C ARG A 230 13.10 -15.97 12.21
N MET A 231 12.04 -16.78 12.25
CA MET A 231 10.74 -16.42 11.69
C MET A 231 9.85 -15.78 12.75
N PHE A 232 9.04 -14.81 12.34
CA PHE A 232 8.03 -14.20 13.18
C PHE A 232 6.63 -14.43 12.59
N ASN A 233 5.60 -14.25 13.42
CA ASN A 233 4.23 -14.23 12.96
C ASN A 233 3.95 -12.97 12.12
N ARG A 234 2.99 -13.09 11.20
CA ARG A 234 2.52 -11.97 10.38
C ARG A 234 1.81 -10.95 11.29
N PRO A 235 2.08 -9.64 11.16
CA PRO A 235 1.28 -8.63 11.85
C PRO A 235 -0.16 -8.70 11.35
N ASN A 236 -1.14 -8.60 12.26
CA ASN A 236 -2.57 -8.65 11.97
C ASN A 236 -3.06 -9.97 11.33
N HIS A 237 -2.41 -11.10 11.63
CA HIS A 237 -2.92 -12.40 11.20
C HIS A 237 -4.28 -12.68 11.83
N ASP A 238 -5.29 -12.95 11.01
CA ASP A 238 -6.60 -13.39 11.47
C ASP A 238 -6.47 -14.73 12.22
N GLU A 239 -7.03 -14.81 13.42
CA GLU A 239 -6.95 -15.99 14.30
C GLU A 239 -7.69 -17.20 13.70
N SER A 240 -8.48 -16.99 12.64
CA SER A 240 -9.25 -18.02 11.94
C SER A 240 -8.43 -19.12 11.24
N HIS A 241 -7.11 -18.94 11.07
CA HIS A 241 -6.20 -19.93 10.49
C HIS A 241 -5.03 -20.29 11.44
N ASP A 242 -5.37 -20.93 12.56
CA ASP A 242 -4.44 -21.25 13.65
C ASP A 242 -3.27 -22.19 13.22
N ASP A 243 -3.49 -23.04 12.22
CA ASP A 243 -2.51 -24.04 11.76
C ASP A 243 -1.19 -23.46 11.21
N ASP A 244 -1.17 -22.18 10.83
CA ASP A 244 0.01 -21.51 10.30
C ASP A 244 0.63 -20.53 11.32
N ARG A 245 0.10 -20.41 12.55
CA ARG A 245 0.67 -19.54 13.58
C ARG A 245 1.86 -20.23 14.27
N ILE A 246 2.98 -19.52 14.39
CA ILE A 246 4.11 -19.95 15.21
C ILE A 246 3.74 -19.70 16.68
N PRO A 247 3.77 -20.72 17.56
CA PRO A 247 3.49 -20.55 18.98
C PRO A 247 4.42 -19.53 19.63
N GLU A 248 3.88 -18.74 20.57
CA GLU A 248 4.62 -17.64 21.21
C GLU A 248 5.75 -18.13 22.13
N ASP A 249 5.63 -19.36 22.63
CA ASP A 249 6.65 -20.06 23.40
C ASP A 249 7.79 -20.64 22.54
N GLN A 250 7.78 -20.42 21.21
CA GLN A 250 8.77 -21.01 20.31
C GLN A 250 9.69 -19.97 19.67
N LEU A 251 11.00 -20.21 19.78
CA LEU A 251 11.99 -19.55 18.96
C LEU A 251 12.16 -20.35 17.66
N HIS A 252 11.38 -19.99 16.64
CA HIS A 252 11.33 -20.72 15.38
C HIS A 252 12.44 -20.30 14.41
N ILE A 253 13.42 -21.19 14.23
CA ILE A 253 14.57 -21.01 13.35
C ILE A 253 14.39 -21.86 12.08
N VAL A 254 14.56 -21.24 10.92
CA VAL A 254 14.51 -21.94 9.63
C VAL A 254 15.85 -21.77 8.92
N THR A 255 16.41 -22.89 8.48
CA THR A 255 17.74 -22.99 7.88
C THR A 255 17.65 -23.33 6.40
N HIS A 256 18.76 -23.12 5.69
CA HIS A 256 18.89 -23.41 4.26
C HIS A 256 17.92 -22.62 3.37
N ILE A 257 17.50 -21.44 3.83
CA ILE A 257 16.65 -20.56 3.02
C ILE A 257 17.50 -20.00 1.88
N PRO A 258 17.07 -20.12 0.61
CA PRO A 258 17.77 -19.50 -0.50
C PRO A 258 17.52 -17.99 -0.52
N ARG A 259 18.45 -17.19 -1.07
CA ARG A 259 18.25 -15.74 -1.29
C ARG A 259 16.94 -15.42 -2.01
N SER A 260 16.52 -16.27 -2.95
CA SER A 260 15.28 -16.13 -3.71
C SER A 260 14.02 -16.20 -2.86
N ALA A 261 14.08 -16.75 -1.64
CA ALA A 261 12.98 -16.83 -0.69
C ALA A 261 12.99 -15.72 0.37
N ILE A 262 13.90 -14.75 0.26
CA ILE A 262 13.98 -13.58 1.14
C ILE A 262 13.63 -12.35 0.30
N ARG A 263 12.83 -11.43 0.86
CA ARG A 263 12.40 -10.18 0.23
C ARG A 263 12.50 -9.04 1.24
N PHE A 264 12.74 -7.83 0.74
CA PHE A 264 12.45 -6.62 1.51
C PHE A 264 11.00 -6.21 1.27
N MET A 265 10.37 -5.68 2.32
CA MET A 265 9.05 -5.05 2.23
C MET A 265 9.07 -3.71 2.94
N ASP A 266 8.27 -2.76 2.47
CA ASP A 266 8.01 -1.55 3.23
C ASP A 266 7.25 -1.91 4.50
N LYS A 267 7.64 -1.31 5.63
CA LYS A 267 6.88 -1.42 6.87
C LYS A 267 5.52 -0.75 6.68
N GLN A 268 4.53 -1.26 7.39
CA GLN A 268 3.20 -0.66 7.38
C GLN A 268 3.29 0.83 7.74
N TYR A 269 2.60 1.65 6.94
CA TYR A 269 2.56 3.10 7.10
C TYR A 269 3.88 3.85 6.90
N THR A 270 4.81 3.29 6.13
CA THR A 270 6.11 3.91 5.86
C THR A 270 6.45 4.05 4.38
N THR A 271 5.48 3.84 3.49
CA THR A 271 5.67 4.08 2.04
C THR A 271 5.78 5.58 1.74
N ASP A 272 6.18 5.94 0.52
CA ASP A 272 6.17 7.32 0.01
C ASP A 272 4.84 8.07 0.24
N GLN A 273 3.71 7.39 0.09
CA GLN A 273 2.38 7.95 0.36
C GLN A 273 2.18 8.40 1.81
N HIS A 274 3.00 7.90 2.74
CA HIS A 274 2.97 8.24 4.17
C HIS A 274 3.96 9.34 4.54
N LEU A 275 4.79 9.80 3.60
CA LEU A 275 5.69 10.93 3.85
C LEU A 275 4.87 12.17 4.21
N LYS A 276 5.32 12.91 5.23
CA LYS A 276 4.60 14.09 5.71
C LYS A 276 4.45 15.13 4.60
N GLN A 277 5.51 15.38 3.84
CA GLN A 277 5.46 16.32 2.72
C GLN A 277 4.81 15.76 1.44
N ALA A 278 4.42 14.48 1.38
CA ALA A 278 3.82 13.92 0.16
C ALA A 278 2.65 14.79 -0.33
N PHE A 279 2.61 15.02 -1.65
CA PHE A 279 1.55 15.82 -2.25
C PHE A 279 0.19 15.20 -1.96
N ARG A 280 -0.75 16.02 -1.52
CA ARG A 280 -2.11 15.62 -1.15
C ARG A 280 -3.06 16.74 -1.56
N HIS A 281 -3.71 16.57 -2.70
CA HIS A 281 -4.69 17.54 -3.19
C HIS A 281 -5.76 16.85 -4.03
N PRO A 282 -7.06 17.07 -3.77
CA PRO A 282 -8.11 16.53 -4.62
C PRO A 282 -8.06 17.17 -6.01
N ILE A 283 -8.52 16.42 -6.99
CA ILE A 283 -8.79 16.91 -8.34
C ILE A 283 -9.98 17.87 -8.24
N GLY A 284 -9.80 19.10 -8.70
CA GLY A 284 -10.85 20.13 -8.66
C GLY A 284 -11.88 19.90 -9.75
N LEU A 285 -13.13 19.70 -9.36
CA LEU A 285 -14.28 19.76 -10.27
C LEU A 285 -14.67 21.23 -10.52
N GLU A 286 -15.20 21.50 -11.70
CA GLU A 286 -15.72 22.82 -12.07
C GLU A 286 -17.07 23.11 -11.38
N ASP A 287 -17.41 24.39 -11.18
CA ASP A 287 -18.67 24.83 -10.55
C ASP A 287 -19.93 24.27 -11.25
N ASN A 288 -19.85 24.05 -12.56
CA ASN A 288 -20.95 23.49 -13.35
C ASN A 288 -21.17 21.99 -13.14
N LEU A 289 -20.19 21.28 -12.56
CA LEU A 289 -20.18 19.85 -12.36
C LEU A 289 -20.36 19.49 -10.88
N PHE A 290 -19.94 20.37 -9.97
CA PHE A 290 -20.12 20.17 -8.55
C PHE A 290 -21.48 20.72 -8.07
N PRO A 291 -22.33 19.91 -7.41
CA PRO A 291 -23.63 20.38 -6.93
C PRO A 291 -23.53 21.53 -5.94
N ALA A 292 -24.35 22.55 -6.13
CA ALA A 292 -24.41 23.71 -5.23
C ALA A 292 -24.84 23.29 -3.80
N GLU A 293 -25.70 22.27 -3.68
CA GLU A 293 -26.16 21.70 -2.41
C GLU A 293 -25.06 20.97 -1.63
N TRP A 294 -23.94 20.65 -2.28
CA TRP A 294 -22.77 20.04 -1.64
C TRP A 294 -21.70 21.07 -1.30
N MET A 295 -21.87 22.33 -1.70
CA MET A 295 -20.97 23.40 -1.30
C MET A 295 -21.25 23.81 0.15
N ASP A 296 -20.20 24.12 0.90
CA ASP A 296 -20.27 24.66 2.25
C ASP A 296 -20.56 26.16 2.19
N LEU A 297 -21.76 26.48 1.70
CA LEU A 297 -22.28 27.86 1.63
C LEU A 297 -22.76 28.28 3.02
N THR A 298 -21.80 28.59 3.90
CA THR A 298 -22.03 29.28 5.18
C THR A 298 -21.66 30.74 5.09
#